data_AF-A0A1G3M183-F1
#
_entry.id   AF-A0A1G3M183-F1
#
_cell.length_a   1.000
_cell.length_b   1.000
_cell.length_c   1.000
_cell.angle_alpha   90.00
_cell.angle_beta   90.00
_cell.angle_gamma   90.00
#
_symmetry.space_group_name_H-M   'P 1'
#
loop_
_entity.id
_entity.type
_entity.pdbx_description
1 polymer ?
#
loop_
_entity_poly.entity_id
_entity_poly.type
_entity_poly.pdbx_seq_one_letter_code
_entity_poly.pdbx_strand_id
1 'polypeptide(L)'
;MRIVVESGLLKIAGEEAKIASGRKSLNLAQRLYESADVQYRSGYISSTDLKDAQLGLNGAQLALAQAVFGYNQNVLDLLDAAGLDGEENQ
;
A
#
# COMPACT_ATOMS: atom_id res chain seq x y z
N MET A 1 -1.86 -24.90 14.73
CA MET A 1 -3.17 -24.33 14.39
C MET A 1 -3.41 -22.93 14.98
N ARG A 2 -3.86 -22.77 16.25
CA ARG A 2 -4.28 -21.46 16.82
C ARG A 2 -3.27 -20.32 16.62
N ILE A 3 -1.99 -20.60 16.88
CA ILE A 3 -0.90 -19.60 16.74
C ILE A 3 -0.73 -19.14 15.28
N VAL A 4 -0.88 -20.04 14.30
CA VAL A 4 -0.72 -19.72 12.88
C VAL A 4 -1.86 -18.81 12.42
N VAL A 5 -3.10 -19.15 12.78
CA VAL A 5 -4.30 -18.34 12.46
C VAL A 5 -4.21 -16.95 13.12
N GLU A 6 -3.90 -16.88 14.42
CA GLU A 6 -3.74 -15.60 15.13
C GLU A 6 -2.63 -14.75 14.50
N SER A 7 -1.50 -15.36 14.15
CA SER A 7 -0.40 -14.65 13.49
C SER A 7 -0.76 -14.14 12.09
N GLY A 8 -1.53 -14.92 11.32
CA GLY A 8 -2.00 -14.53 9.99
C GLY A 8 -2.96 -13.34 10.04
N LEU A 9 -3.91 -13.37 10.97
CA LEU A 9 -4.83 -12.25 11.21
C LEU A 9 -4.09 -10.96 11.60
N LEU A 10 -3.06 -11.05 12.44
CA LEU A 10 -2.22 -9.90 12.81
C LEU A 10 -1.48 -9.32 11.60
N LYS A 11 -0.94 -10.17 10.71
CA LYS A 11 -0.30 -9.71 9.47
C LYS A 11 -1.29 -9.00 8.54
N ILE A 12 -2.49 -9.56 8.38
CA ILE A 12 -3.57 -8.95 7.59
C ILE A 12 -3.94 -7.57 8.14
N ALA A 13 -4.19 -7.47 9.45
CA ALA A 13 -4.50 -6.18 10.10
C ALA A 13 -3.37 -5.15 9.94
N GLY A 14 -2.11 -5.61 9.98
CA GLY A 14 -0.94 -4.78 9.69
C GLY A 14 -0.95 -4.21 8.25
N GLU A 15 -1.26 -5.04 7.25
CA GLU A 15 -1.38 -4.58 5.87
C GLU A 15 -2.60 -3.67 5.65
N GLU A 16 -3.73 -3.90 6.32
CA GLU A 16 -4.87 -2.98 6.29
C GLU A 16 -4.51 -1.58 6.79
N ALA A 17 -3.75 -1.51 7.89
CA ALA A 17 -3.25 -0.24 8.41
C ALA A 17 -2.29 0.45 7.40
N LYS A 18 -1.41 -0.32 6.74
CA LYS A 18 -0.53 0.20 5.69
C LYS A 18 -1.32 0.68 4.48
N ILE A 19 -2.37 -0.02 4.04
CA ILE A 19 -3.26 0.41 2.95
C ILE A 19 -3.96 1.72 3.32
N ALA A 20 -4.52 1.81 4.53
CA ALA A 20 -5.19 3.02 5.00
C ALA A 20 -4.24 4.23 5.03
N SER A 21 -3.01 4.04 5.53
CA SER A 21 -1.96 5.06 5.50
C SER A 21 -1.55 5.42 4.06
N GLY A 22 -1.31 4.41 3.22
CA GLY A 22 -0.91 4.57 1.82
C GLY A 22 -1.93 5.35 1.00
N ARG A 23 -3.23 5.15 1.24
CA ARG A 23 -4.30 5.95 0.60
C ARG A 23 -4.23 7.42 0.97
N LYS A 24 -3.94 7.75 2.25
CA LYS A 24 -3.77 9.13 2.70
C LYS A 24 -2.52 9.76 2.08
N SER A 25 -1.40 9.03 2.06
CA SER A 25 -0.16 9.47 1.42
C SER A 25 -0.33 9.70 -0.08
N LEU A 26 -1.04 8.81 -0.78
CA LEU A 26 -1.37 8.97 -2.18
C LEU A 26 -2.22 10.22 -2.42
N ASN A 27 -3.25 10.47 -1.61
CA ASN A 27 -4.06 11.68 -1.75
C ASN A 27 -3.24 12.96 -1.53
N LEU A 28 -2.34 12.95 -0.54
CA LEU A 28 -1.45 14.09 -0.28
C LEU A 28 -0.48 14.31 -1.45
N ALA A 29 0.20 13.26 -1.91
CA ALA A 29 1.14 13.35 -3.01
C ALA A 29 0.47 13.81 -4.32
N GLN A 30 -0.77 13.39 -4.56
CA GLN A 30 -1.57 13.86 -5.69
C GLN A 30 -1.82 15.38 -5.62
N ARG A 31 -2.24 15.90 -4.46
CA ARG A 31 -2.45 17.35 -4.27
C ARG A 31 -1.15 18.15 -4.40
N LEU A 32 -0.02 17.60 -3.93
CA LEU A 32 1.29 18.22 -4.06
C LEU A 32 1.73 18.29 -5.52
N TYR A 33 1.54 17.22 -6.28
CA TYR A 33 1.80 17.19 -7.72
C TYR A 33 0.92 18.19 -8.49
N GLU A 34 -0.38 18.25 -8.20
CA GLU A 34 -1.31 19.21 -8.81
C GLU A 34 -0.90 20.66 -8.54
N SER A 35 -0.50 20.96 -7.30
CA SER A 35 0.02 22.28 -6.93
C SER A 35 1.34 22.59 -7.65
N ALA A 36 2.24 21.61 -7.76
CA ALA A 36 3.50 21.76 -8.50
C ALA A 36 3.25 22.01 -9.99
N ASP A 37 2.30 21.32 -10.62
CA ASP A 37 1.94 21.53 -12.03
C ASP A 37 1.47 22.96 -12.27
N VAL A 38 0.58 23.49 -11.42
CA VAL A 38 0.11 24.88 -11.51
C VAL A 38 1.26 25.88 -11.35
N GLN A 39 2.14 25.67 -10.38
CA GLN A 39 3.30 26.54 -10.13
C GLN A 39 4.30 26.49 -11.29
N TYR A 40 4.56 25.30 -11.84
CA TYR A 40 5.47 25.11 -12.98
C TYR A 40 4.94 25.82 -14.22
N ARG A 41 3.65 25.63 -14.55
CA ARG A 41 3.00 26.28 -15.69
C ARG A 41 2.97 27.80 -15.57
N SER A 42 3.00 28.31 -14.34
CA SER A 42 3.08 29.74 -14.04
C SER A 42 4.52 30.28 -13.98
N GLY A 43 5.53 29.42 -14.16
CA GLY A 43 6.95 29.78 -14.14
C GLY A 43 7.55 29.98 -12.74
N TYR A 44 6.84 29.62 -11.66
CA TYR A 44 7.30 29.80 -10.28
C TYR A 44 8.28 28.72 -9.80
N ILE A 45 8.19 27.50 -10.33
CA ILE A 45 9.10 26.40 -10.03
C ILE A 45 9.72 25.85 -11.31
N SER A 46 10.84 25.13 -11.17
CA SER A 46 11.51 24.51 -12.31
C SER A 46 10.82 23.22 -12.75
N SER A 47 11.17 22.74 -13.95
CA SER A 47 10.73 21.41 -14.41
C SER A 47 11.28 20.27 -13.54
N THR A 48 12.39 20.50 -12.83
CA THR A 48 12.97 19.51 -11.92
C THR A 48 12.09 19.38 -10.67
N ASP A 49 11.65 20.50 -10.10
CA ASP A 49 10.74 20.51 -8.95
C ASP A 49 9.41 19.80 -9.27
N LEU A 50 8.86 20.01 -10.48
CA LEU A 50 7.68 19.27 -10.95
C LEU A 50 7.93 17.76 -11.03
N LYS A 51 9.09 17.36 -11.56
CA LYS A 51 9.46 15.94 -11.65
C LYS A 51 9.64 15.32 -10.28
N ASP A 52 10.19 16.03 -9.31
CA ASP A 52 10.33 15.54 -7.94
C ASP A 52 8.96 15.31 -7.29
N ALA A 53 8.00 16.22 -7.50
CA ALA A 53 6.62 16.01 -7.07
C ALA A 53 5.97 14.80 -7.76
N GLN A 54 6.23 14.60 -9.06
CA GLN A 54 5.75 13.44 -9.81
C GLN A 54 6.36 12.13 -9.30
N LEU A 55 7.65 12.12 -8.97
CA LEU A 55 8.32 10.98 -8.35
C LEU A 55 7.73 10.66 -6.98
N GLY A 56 7.42 11.67 -6.18
CA GLY A 56 6.71 11.52 -4.90
C GLY A 56 5.33 10.87 -5.07
N LEU A 57 4.56 11.30 -6.06
CA LEU A 57 3.27 10.69 -6.42
C LEU A 57 3.43 9.22 -6.82
N ASN A 58 4.36 8.93 -7.74
CA ASN A 58 4.62 7.56 -8.18
C ASN A 58 5.09 6.66 -7.03
N GLY A 59 5.92 7.18 -6.12
CA GLY A 59 6.37 6.47 -4.93
C GLY A 59 5.20 6.12 -4.00
N ALA A 60 4.28 7.05 -3.77
CA ALA A 60 3.08 6.81 -2.97
C ALA A 60 2.14 5.77 -3.62
N GLN A 61 1.99 5.81 -4.95
CA GLN A 61 1.24 4.79 -5.70
C GLN A 61 1.85 3.40 -5.54
N LEU A 62 3.18 3.30 -5.71
CA LEU A 62 3.91 2.04 -5.57
C LEU A 62 3.78 1.46 -4.16
N ALA A 63 3.94 2.30 -3.13
CA ALA A 63 3.80 1.86 -1.74
C ALA A 63 2.39 1.33 -1.43
N LEU A 64 1.34 2.00 -1.93
CA LEU A 64 -0.03 1.51 -1.78
C LEU A 64 -0.23 0.17 -2.52
N ALA A 65 0.29 0.04 -3.74
CA ALA A 65 0.19 -1.20 -4.51
C ALA A 65 0.89 -2.37 -3.80
N GLN A 66 2.07 -2.13 -3.22
CA GLN A 66 2.80 -3.13 -2.42
C GLN A 66 2.02 -3.57 -1.18
N ALA A 67 1.38 -2.64 -0.46
CA ALA A 67 0.56 -2.98 0.71
C ALA A 67 -0.68 -3.81 0.32
N VAL A 68 -1.34 -3.48 -0.79
CA VAL A 68 -2.46 -4.27 -1.32
C VAL A 68 -2.01 -5.68 -1.73
N PHE A 69 -0.85 -5.78 -2.39
CA PHE A 69 -0.28 -7.07 -2.74
C PHE A 69 0.04 -7.90 -1.49
N GLY A 70 0.69 -7.30 -0.48
CA GLY A 70 1.00 -7.96 0.79
C GLY A 70 -0.24 -8.42 1.54
N TYR A 71 -1.31 -7.63 1.55
CA TYR A 71 -2.61 -8.04 2.10
C TYR A 71 -3.14 -9.29 1.40
N ASN A 72 -3.19 -9.29 0.06
CA ASN A 72 -3.70 -10.43 -0.71
C ASN A 72 -2.87 -11.69 -0.45
N GLN A 73 -1.54 -11.57 -0.38
CA GLN A 73 -0.67 -12.71 -0.06
C GLN A 73 -0.95 -13.26 1.34
N ASN A 74 -1.06 -12.39 2.35
CA ASN A 74 -1.36 -12.82 3.73
C ASN A 74 -2.74 -13.49 3.85
N VAL A 75 -3.72 -13.06 3.05
CA VAL A 75 -5.04 -13.71 2.98
C VAL A 75 -4.91 -15.12 2.39
N LEU A 76 -4.17 -15.29 1.29
CA LEU A 76 -3.93 -16.61 0.69
C LEU A 76 -3.20 -17.55 1.65
N ASP A 77 -2.12 -17.08 2.29
CA ASP A 77 -1.35 -17.86 3.26
C ASP A 77 -2.22 -18.33 4.43
N LEU A 78 -3.17 -17.50 4.88
CA LEU A 78 -4.10 -17.86 5.95
C LEU A 78 -5.15 -18.88 5.49
N LEU A 79 -5.65 -18.76 4.25
CA LEU A 79 -6.58 -19.71 3.66
C LEU A 79 -5.94 -21.09 3.49
N ASP A 80 -4.70 -21.14 3.00
CA ASP A 80 -3.94 -22.38 2.86
C ASP A 80 -3.71 -23.03 4.22
N ALA A 81 -3.30 -22.25 5.24
CA ALA A 81 -3.13 -22.77 6.59
C ALA A 81 -4.42 -23.35 7.17
N ALA A 82 -5.55 -22.64 7.02
CA ALA A 82 -6.85 -23.11 7.52
C ALA A 82 -7.41 -24.30 6.73
N GLY A 83 -7.06 -24.44 5.44
CA GLY A 83 -7.45 -25.56 4.59
C GLY A 83 -6.63 -26.84 4.85
N LEU A 84 -5.33 -26.71 5.14
CA LEU A 84 -4.46 -27.83 5.50
C LEU A 84 -4.83 -28.45 6.86
N ASP A 85 -5.39 -27.67 7.78
CA ASP A 85 -5.90 -28.17 9.07
C ASP A 85 -7.16 -29.06 8.94
N GLY A 86 -7.83 -29.07 7.78
CA GLY A 86 -9.03 -29.87 7.52
C GLY A 86 -8.78 -31.31 7.07
N GLU A 87 -7.59 -31.64 6.56
CA GLU A 87 -7.25 -32.96 6.00
C GLU A 87 -6.44 -33.86 6.95
N GLU A 88 -5.94 -33.38 8.09
CA GLU A 88 -5.19 -34.19 9.07
C GLU A 88 -6.06 -34.95 10.09
N ASN A 89 -7.37 -35.06 9.89
CA ASN A 89 -8.28 -35.87 10.72
C ASN A 89 -8.88 -37.04 9.92
N GLN A 90 -8.04 -37.95 9.44
CA GLN A 90 -8.44 -39.31 9.03
C GLN A 90 -7.45 -40.35 9.54
#